data_AF-A0A1H8FEQ2-F1
#
_entry.id   AF-A0A1H8FEQ2-F1
#
_cell.length_a   1.000
_cell.length_b   1.000
_cell.length_c   1.000
_cell.angle_alpha   90.00
_cell.angle_beta   90.00
_cell.angle_gamma   90.00
#
_symmetry.space_group_name_H-M   'P 1'
#
loop_
_entity.id
_entity.type
_entity.pdbx_description
1 polymer ?
#
loop_
_entity_poly.entity_id
_entity_poly.type
_entity_poly.pdbx_seq_one_letter_code
_entity_poly.pdbx_strand_id
1 'polypeptide(L)'
;MKKLALTASITAFLGITEPIAFGVNLKLGRPFLGAAAGGAAGGAYVAFHEVVANSFGLTGIPMIAFSVPPGHINFIHYMIGLLLATGTAFTVTWVLGVDKPHRQKQ
;
A
#
# COMPACT_ATOMS: atom_id res chain seq x y z
N MET A 1 13.94 6.58 -12.83
CA MET A 1 12.92 6.57 -11.76
C MET A 1 11.60 5.92 -12.18
N LYS A 2 10.95 6.29 -13.29
CA LYS A 2 9.64 5.73 -13.69
C LYS A 2 9.61 4.19 -13.82
N LYS A 3 10.61 3.59 -14.48
CA LYS A 3 10.72 2.12 -14.63
C LYS A 3 10.88 1.40 -13.28
N LEU A 4 11.75 1.93 -12.41
CA LEU A 4 11.96 1.41 -11.06
C LEU A 4 10.69 1.53 -10.21
N ALA A 5 10.00 2.67 -10.28
CA ALA A 5 8.77 2.88 -9.54
C ALA A 5 7.69 1.89 -9.95
N LEU A 6 7.55 1.59 -11.25
CA LEU A 6 6.59 0.61 -11.73
C LEU A 6 6.90 -0.79 -11.20
N THR A 7 8.14 -1.26 -11.37
CA THR A 7 8.54 -2.61 -10.92
C THR A 7 8.48 -2.75 -9.40
N ALA A 8 8.91 -1.72 -8.66
CA ALA A 8 8.86 -1.71 -7.20
C ALA A 8 7.44 -1.60 -6.64
N SER A 9 6.51 -0.96 -7.37
CA SER A 9 5.10 -0.91 -6.95
C SER A 9 4.45 -2.28 -7.07
N ILE A 10 4.78 -3.04 -8.12
CA ILE A 10 4.29 -4.42 -8.28
C ILE A 10 4.79 -5.30 -7.14
N THR A 11 6.07 -5.23 -6.77
CA THR A 11 6.59 -5.99 -5.63
C THR A 11 5.95 -5.57 -4.31
N ALA A 12 5.61 -4.30 -4.14
CA ALA A 12 4.91 -3.80 -2.97
C ALA A 12 3.50 -4.38 -2.84
N PHE A 13 2.77 -4.53 -3.96
CA PHE A 13 1.47 -5.23 -3.95
C PHE A 13 1.59 -6.71 -3.60
N LEU A 14 2.74 -7.33 -3.82
CA LEU A 14 3.03 -8.69 -3.39
C LEU A 14 3.51 -8.78 -1.93
N GLY A 15 3.54 -7.65 -1.22
CA GLY A 15 3.95 -7.57 0.19
C GLY A 15 5.43 -7.24 0.42
N ILE A 16 6.22 -7.09 -0.64
CA ILE A 16 7.65 -6.75 -0.57
C ILE A 16 7.79 -5.23 -0.72
N THR A 17 7.81 -4.53 0.40
CA THR A 17 7.75 -3.05 0.44
C THR A 17 9.12 -2.37 0.46
N GLU A 18 10.22 -3.07 0.73
CA GLU A 18 11.55 -2.45 0.77
C GLU A 18 11.95 -1.72 -0.53
N PRO A 19 11.78 -2.28 -1.74
CA PRO A 19 12.23 -1.62 -2.96
C PRO A 19 11.45 -0.34 -3.26
N ILE A 20 10.16 -0.24 -2.90
CA ILE A 20 9.40 0.99 -3.10
C ILE A 20 9.67 2.01 -2.00
N ALA A 21 9.78 1.56 -0.75
CA ALA A 21 10.00 2.42 0.40
C ALA A 21 11.34 3.17 0.27
N PHE A 22 12.43 2.42 0.08
CA PHE A 22 13.78 2.98 -0.02
C PHE A 22 14.14 3.42 -1.44
N GLY A 23 13.59 2.78 -2.47
CA GLY A 23 13.91 3.11 -3.85
C GLY A 23 13.21 4.37 -4.37
N VAL A 24 12.02 4.71 -3.83
CA VAL A 24 11.16 5.78 -4.34
C VAL A 24 10.59 6.65 -3.22
N ASN A 25 9.84 6.08 -2.27
CA ASN A 25 9.05 6.86 -1.31
C ASN A 25 9.91 7.77 -0.42
N LEU A 26 10.94 7.23 0.21
CA LEU A 26 11.84 8.00 1.08
C LEU A 26 12.71 8.98 0.30
N LYS A 27 13.11 8.64 -0.94
CA LYS A 27 13.91 9.54 -1.80
C LYS A 27 13.14 10.78 -2.23
N LEU A 28 11.82 10.66 -2.37
CA LEU A 28 10.95 11.75 -2.82
C LEU A 28 10.20 12.42 -1.64
N GLY A 29 10.13 11.76 -0.48
CA GLY A 29 9.48 12.24 0.74
C GLY A 29 7.95 12.30 0.65
N ARG A 30 7.40 13.01 -0.32
CA ARG A 30 5.95 13.19 -0.50
C ARG A 30 5.19 11.89 -0.81
N PRO A 31 5.69 10.98 -1.67
CA PRO A 31 5.03 9.69 -1.89
C PRO A 31 5.01 8.80 -0.64
N PHE A 32 5.93 8.99 0.30
CA PHE A 32 5.90 8.28 1.58
C PHE A 32 4.69 8.69 2.42
N LEU A 33 4.39 9.99 2.50
CA LEU A 33 3.21 10.49 3.21
C LEU A 33 1.91 10.00 2.57
N GLY A 34 1.84 9.99 1.24
CA GLY A 34 0.68 9.43 0.53
C GLY A 34 0.52 7.93 0.80
N ALA A 35 1.59 7.15 0.73
CA ALA A 35 1.56 5.72 1.06
C ALA A 35 1.13 5.47 2.51
N ALA A 36 1.61 6.26 3.47
CA ALA A 36 1.23 6.16 4.87
C ALA A 36 -0.25 6.50 5.10
N ALA A 37 -0.74 7.58 4.49
CA ALA A 37 -2.15 7.97 4.56
C ALA A 37 -3.06 6.87 3.98
N GLY A 38 -2.66 6.25 2.87
CA GLY A 38 -3.44 5.16 2.30
C GLY A 38 -3.42 3.88 3.13
N GLY A 39 -2.26 3.51 3.68
CA GLY A 39 -2.17 2.43 4.64
C GLY A 39 -3.08 2.64 5.85
N ALA A 40 -3.11 3.87 6.40
CA ALA A 40 -3.98 4.23 7.51
C ALA A 40 -5.47 4.13 7.14
N ALA A 41 -5.89 4.66 5.98
CA ALA A 41 -7.28 4.64 5.55
C ALA A 41 -7.80 3.22 5.28
N GLY A 42 -7.05 2.41 4.52
CA GLY A 42 -7.43 1.02 4.25
C GLY A 42 -7.35 0.14 5.50
N GLY A 43 -6.30 0.31 6.32
CA GLY A 43 -6.15 -0.41 7.58
C GLY A 43 -7.29 -0.10 8.56
N ALA A 44 -7.66 1.17 8.69
CA ALA A 44 -8.79 1.58 9.53
C ALA A 44 -10.12 0.98 9.04
N TYR A 45 -10.36 0.94 7.72
CA TYR A 45 -11.57 0.32 7.16
C TYR A 45 -11.66 -1.17 7.47
N VAL A 46 -10.56 -1.90 7.26
CA VAL A 46 -10.45 -3.36 7.51
C VAL A 46 -10.58 -3.68 9.00
N ALA A 47 -9.99 -2.85 9.87
CA ALA A 47 -10.13 -2.97 11.31
C ALA A 47 -11.57 -2.68 11.78
N PHE A 48 -12.22 -1.66 11.21
CA PHE A 48 -13.60 -1.31 11.56
C PHE A 48 -14.61 -2.40 11.18
N HIS A 49 -14.37 -3.12 10.09
CA HIS A 49 -15.21 -4.25 9.65
C HIS A 49 -14.78 -5.59 10.24
N GLU A 50 -13.89 -5.58 11.24
CA GLU A 50 -13.40 -6.77 11.95
C GLU A 50 -12.93 -7.89 11.01
N VAL A 51 -12.26 -7.53 9.93
CA VAL A 51 -11.80 -8.52 8.94
C VAL A 51 -10.77 -9.43 9.58
N VAL A 52 -11.09 -10.73 9.61
CA VAL A 52 -10.23 -11.76 10.17
C VAL A 52 -9.44 -12.49 9.08
N ALA A 53 -8.21 -12.89 9.42
CA ALA A 53 -7.36 -13.71 8.59
C ALA A 53 -6.96 -14.98 9.36
N ASN A 54 -6.94 -16.12 8.67
CA ASN A 54 -6.62 -17.41 9.29
C ASN A 54 -5.12 -17.65 9.53
N SER A 55 -4.27 -16.75 9.03
CA SER A 55 -2.81 -16.84 9.16
C SER A 55 -2.17 -15.45 9.01
N PHE A 56 -0.90 -15.36 9.38
CA PHE A 56 -0.08 -14.15 9.29
C PHE A 56 1.11 -14.37 8.35
N GLY A 57 1.73 -13.28 7.89
CA GLY A 57 2.97 -13.33 7.10
C GLY A 57 2.79 -13.15 5.58
N LEU A 58 1.57 -13.17 5.06
CA LEU A 58 1.26 -12.66 3.73
C LEU A 58 0.68 -11.25 3.86
N THR A 59 1.08 -10.34 2.98
CA THR A 59 0.60 -8.95 2.94
C THR A 59 0.27 -8.54 1.51
N GLY A 60 -0.47 -7.45 1.31
CA GLY A 60 -0.87 -7.00 -0.02
C GLY A 60 -1.92 -7.92 -0.67
N ILE A 61 -1.75 -8.26 -1.95
CA ILE A 61 -2.64 -9.15 -2.69
C ILE A 61 -2.60 -10.59 -2.12
N PRO A 62 -1.44 -11.20 -1.81
CA PRO A 62 -1.37 -12.53 -1.21
C PRO A 62 -2.22 -12.75 0.06
N MET A 63 -2.47 -11.71 0.87
CA MET A 63 -3.31 -11.77 2.08
C MET A 63 -4.77 -12.16 1.80
N ILE A 64 -5.24 -12.01 0.55
CA ILE A 64 -6.55 -12.50 0.09
C ILE A 64 -6.70 -13.99 0.39
N ALA A 65 -5.64 -14.78 0.20
CA ALA A 65 -5.67 -16.22 0.45
C ALA A 65 -5.98 -16.57 1.92
N PHE A 66 -5.64 -15.69 2.86
CA PHE A 66 -5.92 -15.86 4.28
C PHE A 66 -7.25 -15.26 4.74
N SER A 67 -7.83 -14.36 3.93
CA SER A 67 -9.11 -13.68 4.23
C SER A 67 -10.34 -14.42 3.67
N VAL A 68 -10.14 -15.38 2.74
CA VAL A 68 -11.22 -16.20 2.16
C VAL A 68 -11.71 -17.31 3.11
N PRO A 69 -10.84 -18.10 3.78
CA PRO A 69 -11.30 -19.19 4.66
C PRO A 69 -12.25 -18.78 5.80
N PRO A 70 -12.08 -17.61 6.45
CA PRO A 70 -13.00 -17.13 7.48
C PRO A 70 -14.39 -16.71 6.95
N GLY A 71 -14.56 -16.60 5.63
CA GLY A 71 -15.84 -16.31 4.98
C GLY A 71 -15.75 -15.29 3.86
N HIS A 72 -16.66 -15.39 2.88
CA HIS A 72 -16.69 -14.53 1.70
C HIS A 72 -16.87 -13.03 2.01
N ILE A 73 -17.51 -12.69 3.14
CA ILE A 73 -17.69 -11.30 3.59
C ILE A 73 -16.35 -10.66 3.97
N ASN A 74 -15.46 -11.39 4.66
CA ASN A 74 -14.12 -10.92 5.00
C ASN A 74 -13.28 -10.61 3.76
N PHE A 75 -13.36 -11.47 2.75
CA PHE A 75 -12.72 -11.25 1.45
C PHE A 75 -13.18 -9.95 0.77
N ILE A 76 -14.49 -9.69 0.75
CA ILE A 76 -15.06 -8.49 0.12
C ILE A 76 -14.57 -7.23 0.86
N HIS A 77 -14.66 -7.20 2.19
CA HIS A 77 -14.17 -6.05 2.97
C HIS A 77 -12.66 -5.86 2.85
N TYR A 78 -11.88 -6.94 2.79
CA TYR A 78 -10.44 -6.85 2.53
C TYR A 78 -10.15 -6.22 1.17
N MET A 79 -10.85 -6.64 0.10
CA MET A 79 -10.69 -6.05 -1.23
C MET A 79 -11.06 -4.56 -1.26
N ILE A 80 -12.15 -4.17 -0.59
CA ILE A 80 -12.53 -2.77 -0.46
C ILE A 80 -11.46 -1.99 0.30
N GLY A 81 -10.92 -2.54 1.39
CA GLY A 81 -9.82 -1.94 2.15
C GLY A 81 -8.56 -1.75 1.31
N LEU A 82 -8.18 -2.73 0.49
CA LEU A 82 -7.03 -2.65 -0.42
C LEU A 82 -7.23 -1.58 -1.50
N LEU A 83 -8.44 -1.48 -2.06
CA LEU A 83 -8.81 -0.43 -3.02
C LEU A 83 -8.81 0.95 -2.37
N LEU A 84 -9.33 1.07 -1.15
CA LEU A 84 -9.28 2.30 -0.37
C LEU A 84 -7.86 2.72 -0.09
N ALA A 85 -6.99 1.79 0.36
CA ALA A 85 -5.58 2.09 0.60
C ALA A 85 -4.87 2.61 -0.65
N THR A 86 -5.07 1.93 -1.78
CA THR A 86 -4.44 2.29 -3.05
C THR A 86 -4.98 3.62 -3.58
N GLY A 87 -6.31 3.80 -3.55
CA GLY A 87 -6.99 4.99 -4.02
C GLY A 87 -6.61 6.22 -3.21
N THR A 88 -6.66 6.13 -1.88
CA THR A 88 -6.26 7.23 -0.99
C THR A 88 -4.77 7.53 -1.08
N ALA A 89 -3.89 6.52 -1.17
CA ALA A 89 -2.47 6.75 -1.40
C ALA A 89 -2.20 7.48 -2.71
N PHE A 90 -2.89 7.10 -3.79
CA PHE A 90 -2.80 7.75 -5.08
C PHE A 90 -3.31 9.20 -5.01
N THR A 91 -4.51 9.42 -4.48
CA THR A 91 -5.13 10.75 -4.36
C THR A 91 -4.28 11.69 -3.52
N VAL A 92 -3.81 11.25 -2.35
CA VAL A 92 -2.97 12.08 -1.46
C VAL A 92 -1.63 12.39 -2.12
N THR A 93 -0.97 11.40 -2.73
CA THR A 93 0.30 11.62 -3.46
C THR A 93 0.11 12.57 -4.64
N TRP A 94 -1.02 12.46 -5.36
CA TRP A 94 -1.36 13.33 -6.48
C TRP A 94 -1.57 14.78 -6.03
N VAL A 95 -2.31 14.99 -4.95
CA VAL A 95 -2.57 16.32 -4.38
C VAL A 95 -1.30 16.96 -3.82
N LEU A 96 -0.47 16.19 -3.11
CA LEU A 96 0.82 16.69 -2.59
C LEU A 96 1.82 16.99 -3.72
N GLY A 97 1.62 16.41 -4.90
CA GLY A 97 2.55 16.47 -6.01
C GLY A 97 3.87 15.75 -5.70
N VAL A 98 4.54 15.31 -6.75
CA VAL A 98 5.87 14.69 -6.63
C VAL A 98 6.90 15.73 -6.99
N ASP A 99 7.58 16.28 -6.00
CA ASP A 99 8.72 17.16 -6.24
C ASP A 99 9.83 16.39 -6.95
N LYS A 100 10.57 17.08 -7.83
CA LYS A 100 11.82 16.55 -8.36
C LYS A 100 12.75 16.26 -7.18
N PRO A 101 13.42 15.10 -7.16
CA PRO A 101 14.22 14.69 -6.02
C PRO A 101 15.20 15.81 -5.68
N HIS A 102 15.11 16.33 -4.46
CA HIS A 102 16.17 17.19 -3.93
C HIS A 102 17.43 16.35 -3.94
N ARG A 103 18.42 16.81 -4.72
CA ARG A 103 19.74 16.20 -4.88
C ARG A 103 20.38 16.06 -3.50
N GLN A 104 20.20 14.92 -2.85
CA GLN A 104 20.98 14.55 -1.68
C GLN A 104 22.39 14.29 -2.22
N LYS A 105 23.29 15.24 -1.94
CA LYS A 105 24.72 15.12 -2.25
C LYS A 105 25.22 13.79 -1.65
N GLN A 106 26.03 13.12 -2.46
CA GLN A 106 26.77 11.90 -2.13
C GLN A 106 27.45 11.97 -0.77
#